data_AF-A0A929NYH0-F1
#
_entry.id   AF-A0A929NYH0-F1
#
_cell.length_a   1.000
_cell.length_b   1.000
_cell.length_c   1.000
_cell.angle_alpha   90.00
_cell.angle_beta   90.00
_cell.angle_gamma   90.00
#
_symmetry.space_group_name_H-M   'P 1'
#
loop_
_entity.id
_entity.type
_entity.pdbx_description
1 polymer ?
#
loop_
_entity_poly.entity_id
_entity_poly.type
_entity_poly.pdbx_seq_one_letter_code
_entity_poly.pdbx_strand_id
1 'polypeptide(L)'
;MPSERWILFTGGGLIGPAVMIWGFLIVIALAAIGLGRITLTPLNTLHWLLLGVVLSQVNVVALLTVIGWFMALGLRKKMTQENSSVWKFNLTQISLVLLTLITVGIMLAAIEQGLLGHPDMHIAGNGSSASYLQWYEDRTEGILPQVWVFSLSMWIYRIAMLLWALWLSFALVRWLRWGWECFNNDGLWKEPNKKMNFKESAPVKK
;
A
#
# COMPACT_ATOMS: atom_id res chain seq x y z
N MET A 1 9.04 -5.70 28.95
CA MET A 1 7.96 -4.67 28.97
C MET A 1 6.61 -5.36 29.08
N PRO A 2 5.57 -4.75 29.69
CA PRO A 2 4.21 -5.29 29.66
C PRO A 2 3.74 -5.42 28.20
N SER A 3 3.11 -6.54 27.85
CA SER A 3 2.74 -6.90 26.47
C SER A 3 1.70 -5.98 25.82
N GLU A 4 0.91 -5.26 26.62
CA GLU A 4 -0.20 -4.40 26.15
C GLU A 4 0.19 -2.92 26.03
N ARG A 5 1.46 -2.62 25.74
CA ARG A 5 1.96 -1.24 25.61
C ARG A 5 2.59 -1.00 24.24
N TRP A 6 2.14 0.06 23.59
CA TRP A 6 2.67 0.52 22.32
C TRP A 6 3.84 1.47 22.56
N ILE A 7 5.07 1.01 22.31
CA ILE A 7 6.30 1.79 22.51
C ILE A 7 6.49 2.75 21.33
N LEU A 8 6.47 4.05 21.60
CA LEU A 8 6.61 5.09 20.57
C LEU A 8 8.05 5.61 20.46
N PHE A 9 8.70 5.84 21.59
CA PHE A 9 10.06 6.36 21.63
C PHE A 9 10.82 5.71 22.78
N THR A 10 12.09 5.41 22.53
CA THR A 10 13.05 4.93 23.51
C THR A 10 14.24 5.88 23.49
N GLY A 11 14.78 6.21 24.65
CA GLY A 11 15.93 7.09 24.74
C GLY A 11 16.72 6.90 26.02
N GLY A 12 17.97 7.30 25.97
CA GLY A 12 18.95 7.20 27.04
C GLY A 12 20.31 7.61 26.49
N GLY A 13 21.22 8.07 27.34
CA GLY A 13 22.55 8.54 26.92
C GLY A 13 23.51 7.45 26.43
N LEU A 14 23.01 6.27 26.03
CA LEU A 14 23.75 5.02 25.88
C LEU A 14 23.45 4.38 24.52
N ILE A 15 24.25 3.39 24.13
CA ILE A 15 23.95 2.53 22.98
C ILE A 15 22.69 1.72 23.29
N GLY A 16 21.57 2.05 22.64
CA GLY A 16 20.26 1.54 23.00
C GLY A 16 19.37 1.13 21.81
N PRO A 17 18.12 0.76 22.11
CA PRO A 17 17.12 0.46 21.09
C PRO A 17 16.76 1.71 20.29
N ALA A 18 16.69 1.56 18.97
CA ALA A 18 16.19 2.55 18.04
C ALA A 18 14.82 2.10 17.50
N VAL A 19 13.85 3.00 17.57
CA VAL A 19 12.49 2.81 17.02
C VAL A 19 12.49 3.28 15.57
N MET A 20 12.68 2.36 14.62
CA MET A 20 12.95 2.70 13.21
C MET A 20 11.71 3.13 12.42
N ILE A 21 10.51 2.80 12.89
CA ILE A 21 9.25 3.11 12.20
C ILE A 21 9.11 4.59 11.82
N TRP A 22 9.59 5.52 12.66
CA TRP A 22 9.51 6.96 12.36
C TRP A 22 10.30 7.35 11.11
N GLY A 23 11.46 6.72 10.88
CA GLY A 23 12.24 6.90 9.66
C GLY A 23 11.46 6.39 8.43
N PHE A 24 10.85 5.20 8.54
CA PHE A 24 9.99 4.67 7.48
C PHE A 24 8.78 5.57 7.22
N LEU A 25 8.12 6.09 8.26
CA LEU A 25 6.99 7.01 8.14
C LEU A 25 7.36 8.32 7.44
N ILE A 26 8.56 8.86 7.67
CA ILE A 26 9.06 10.04 6.94
C ILE A 26 9.22 9.71 5.45
N VAL A 27 9.83 8.58 5.11
CA VAL A 27 9.99 8.14 3.71
C VAL A 27 8.61 7.96 3.04
N ILE A 28 7.66 7.34 3.74
CA ILE A 28 6.28 7.17 3.29
C ILE A 28 5.59 8.53 3.10
N ALA A 29 5.77 9.48 4.01
CA ALA A 29 5.19 10.81 3.88
C ALA A 29 5.72 11.55 2.65
N LEU A 30 7.04 11.48 2.39
CA LEU A 30 7.65 12.05 1.19
C LEU A 30 7.13 11.39 -0.08
N ALA A 31 7.06 10.05 -0.10
CA ALA A 31 6.49 9.30 -1.22
C ALA A 31 5.02 9.66 -1.46
N ALA A 32 4.21 9.78 -0.40
CA ALA A 32 2.80 10.17 -0.47
C ALA A 32 2.61 11.59 -1.02
N ILE A 33 3.49 12.54 -0.68
CA ILE A 33 3.48 13.89 -1.26
C ILE A 33 3.80 13.83 -2.75
N GLY A 34 4.79 13.03 -3.14
CA GLY A 34 5.13 12.81 -4.55
C GLY A 34 3.96 12.22 -5.34
N LEU A 35 3.37 11.13 -4.83
CA LEU A 35 2.24 10.42 -5.43
C LEU A 35 0.98 11.28 -5.48
N GLY A 36 0.71 12.08 -4.44
CA GLY A 36 -0.45 12.97 -4.37
C GLY A 36 -0.43 14.12 -5.39
N ARG A 37 0.72 14.42 -5.99
CA ARG A 37 0.83 15.39 -7.10
C ARG A 37 0.50 14.77 -8.46
N ILE A 38 0.42 13.46 -8.55
CA ILE A 38 0.15 12.75 -9.80
C ILE A 38 -1.37 12.75 -10.05
N THR A 39 -1.81 13.49 -11.07
CA THR A 39 -3.23 13.61 -11.47
C THR A 39 -3.82 12.34 -12.10
N LEU A 40 -3.08 11.24 -12.10
CA LEU A 40 -3.45 9.98 -12.70
C LEU A 40 -4.46 9.22 -11.84
N THR A 41 -4.37 9.38 -10.52
CA THR A 41 -5.23 8.71 -9.53
C THR A 41 -6.07 9.75 -8.80
N PRO A 42 -7.31 9.42 -8.37
CA PRO A 42 -8.15 10.33 -7.60
C PRO A 42 -7.71 10.47 -6.12
N LEU A 43 -6.53 9.96 -5.78
CA LEU A 43 -6.01 9.90 -4.42
C LEU A 43 -5.18 11.14 -4.10
N ASN A 44 -5.67 11.94 -3.16
CA ASN A 44 -4.87 13.03 -2.55
C ASN A 44 -3.74 12.49 -1.68
N THR A 45 -2.76 13.34 -1.35
CA THR A 45 -1.64 13.07 -0.44
C THR A 45 -2.07 12.40 0.87
N LEU A 46 -3.19 12.83 1.47
CA LEU A 46 -3.70 12.23 2.70
C LEU A 46 -4.14 10.77 2.53
N HIS A 47 -4.76 10.42 1.39
CA HIS A 47 -5.14 9.03 1.12
C HIS A 47 -3.90 8.15 0.95
N TRP A 48 -2.88 8.67 0.25
CA TRP A 48 -1.60 7.97 0.09
C TRP A 48 -0.86 7.79 1.41
N LEU A 49 -0.86 8.81 2.27
CA LEU A 49 -0.25 8.74 3.58
C LEU A 49 -0.98 7.71 4.47
N LEU A 50 -2.31 7.76 4.54
CA LEU A 50 -3.10 6.82 5.33
C LEU A 50 -2.95 5.37 4.86
N LEU A 51 -2.91 5.13 3.54
CA LEU A 51 -2.61 3.80 3.00
C LEU A 51 -1.18 3.37 3.32
N GLY A 52 -0.21 4.28 3.16
CA GLY A 52 1.20 4.04 3.43
C GLY A 52 1.48 3.64 4.87
N VAL A 53 0.89 4.35 5.85
CA VAL A 53 1.05 4.07 7.28
C VAL A 53 0.63 2.64 7.61
N VAL A 54 -0.53 2.18 7.13
CA VAL A 54 -1.02 0.84 7.48
C VAL A 54 -0.33 -0.26 6.68
N LEU A 55 -0.11 -0.07 5.38
CA LEU A 55 0.58 -1.06 4.56
C LEU A 55 2.06 -1.21 4.92
N SER A 56 2.67 -0.21 5.57
CA SER A 56 4.04 -0.31 6.09
C SER A 56 4.23 -1.41 7.11
N GLN A 57 3.17 -1.75 7.86
CA GLN A 57 3.19 -2.81 8.86
C GLN A 57 3.14 -4.21 8.25
N VAL A 58 2.70 -4.33 6.99
CA VAL A 58 2.57 -5.63 6.29
C VAL A 58 3.88 -6.01 5.61
N ASN A 59 4.23 -5.25 4.57
CA ASN A 59 5.45 -5.45 3.78
C ASN A 59 5.61 -4.29 2.79
N VAL A 60 6.85 -3.87 2.53
CA VAL A 60 7.18 -2.90 1.49
C VAL A 60 6.70 -3.35 0.10
N VAL A 61 6.83 -4.64 -0.23
CA VAL A 61 6.36 -5.19 -1.52
C VAL A 61 4.85 -5.08 -1.66
N ALA A 62 4.11 -5.30 -0.57
CA ALA A 62 2.66 -5.15 -0.55
C ALA A 62 2.26 -3.69 -0.82
N LEU A 63 2.90 -2.74 -0.14
CA LEU A 63 2.72 -1.31 -0.39
C LEU A 63 2.97 -0.93 -1.86
N LEU A 64 4.10 -1.35 -2.43
CA LEU A 64 4.44 -1.06 -3.83
C LEU A 64 3.44 -1.66 -4.81
N THR A 65 2.93 -2.85 -4.51
CA THR A 65 1.91 -3.52 -5.34
C THR A 65 0.61 -2.72 -5.38
N VAL A 66 0.14 -2.23 -4.23
CA VAL A 66 -1.07 -1.38 -4.15
C VAL A 66 -0.86 -0.06 -4.90
N ILE A 67 0.30 0.59 -4.75
CA ILE A 67 0.65 1.80 -5.51
C ILE A 67 0.63 1.50 -7.02
N GLY A 68 1.27 0.40 -7.42
CA GLY A 68 1.34 -0.05 -8.81
C GLY A 68 -0.04 -0.32 -9.41
N TRP A 69 -0.95 -0.91 -8.63
CA TRP A 69 -2.34 -1.15 -9.04
C TRP A 69 -3.10 0.14 -9.34
N PHE A 70 -3.05 1.12 -8.45
CA PHE A 70 -3.67 2.43 -8.70
C PHE A 70 -3.07 3.13 -9.92
N MET A 71 -1.75 3.06 -10.08
CA MET A 71 -1.07 3.62 -11.26
C MET A 71 -1.48 2.91 -12.54
N ALA A 72 -1.57 1.58 -12.53
CA ALA A 72 -1.97 0.78 -13.69
C ALA A 72 -3.40 1.12 -14.14
N LEU A 73 -4.35 1.24 -13.20
CA LEU A 73 -5.72 1.68 -13.49
C LEU A 73 -5.76 3.09 -14.07
N GLY A 74 -4.99 4.02 -13.48
CA GLY A 74 -4.95 5.40 -13.94
C GLY A 74 -4.30 5.55 -15.33
N LEU A 75 -3.24 4.78 -15.62
CA LEU A 75 -2.62 4.70 -16.94
C LEU A 75 -3.61 4.13 -17.96
N ARG A 76 -4.35 3.08 -17.58
CA ARG A 76 -5.37 2.47 -18.43
C ARG A 76 -6.46 3.46 -18.83
N LYS A 77 -6.88 4.35 -17.90
CA LYS A 77 -7.86 5.40 -18.19
C LYS A 77 -7.37 6.40 -19.24
N LYS A 78 -6.08 6.75 -19.23
CA LYS A 78 -5.48 7.72 -20.17
C LYS A 78 -5.12 7.12 -21.53
N MET A 79 -4.87 5.82 -21.60
CA MET A 79 -4.57 5.15 -22.85
C MET A 79 -5.87 4.93 -23.65
N THR A 80 -6.27 5.94 -24.44
CA THR A 80 -7.29 5.79 -25.49
C THR A 80 -6.69 4.93 -26.59
N GLN A 81 -7.16 3.69 -26.66
CA GLN A 81 -6.43 2.63 -27.35
C GLN A 81 -6.95 2.47 -28.79
N GLU A 82 -6.85 3.54 -29.57
CA GLU A 82 -7.33 3.62 -30.97
C GLU A 82 -6.54 2.72 -31.93
N ASN A 83 -5.31 2.30 -31.59
CA ASN A 83 -4.44 1.58 -32.55
C ASN A 83 -3.65 0.39 -31.97
N SER A 84 -4.01 -0.11 -30.77
CA SER A 84 -3.31 -1.27 -30.19
C SER A 84 -3.87 -2.58 -30.72
N SER A 85 -2.96 -3.52 -31.01
CA SER A 85 -3.29 -4.92 -31.28
C SER A 85 -4.18 -5.50 -30.18
N VAL A 86 -5.23 -6.22 -30.61
CA VAL A 86 -6.23 -6.89 -29.76
C VAL A 86 -5.60 -7.74 -28.66
N TRP A 87 -4.50 -8.42 -28.98
CA TRP A 87 -3.76 -9.26 -28.03
C TRP A 87 -3.18 -8.48 -26.86
N LYS A 88 -2.58 -7.31 -27.13
CA LYS A 88 -2.01 -6.45 -26.08
C LYS A 88 -3.11 -5.94 -25.16
N PHE A 89 -4.26 -5.59 -25.72
CA PHE A 89 -5.42 -5.12 -24.95
C PHE A 89 -5.93 -6.20 -24.00
N ASN A 90 -6.19 -7.41 -24.51
CA ASN A 90 -6.70 -8.52 -23.70
C ASN A 90 -5.69 -8.95 -22.62
N LEU A 91 -4.38 -8.94 -22.94
CA LEU A 91 -3.33 -9.23 -21.96
C LEU A 91 -3.31 -8.19 -20.82
N THR A 92 -3.43 -6.90 -21.16
CA THR A 92 -3.52 -5.84 -20.15
C THR A 92 -4.77 -6.04 -19.27
N GLN A 93 -5.93 -6.36 -19.84
CA GLN A 93 -7.14 -6.62 -19.06
C GLN A 93 -6.97 -7.80 -18.09
N ILE A 94 -6.40 -8.92 -18.54
CA ILE A 94 -6.10 -10.07 -17.68
C ILE A 94 -5.12 -9.67 -16.56
N SER A 95 -4.06 -8.93 -16.89
CA SER A 95 -3.07 -8.48 -15.90
C SER A 95 -3.70 -7.56 -14.85
N LEU A 96 -4.62 -6.68 -15.24
CA LEU A 96 -5.34 -5.78 -14.33
C LEU A 96 -6.27 -6.54 -13.40
N VAL A 97 -6.98 -7.56 -13.90
CA VAL A 97 -7.83 -8.43 -13.07
C VAL A 97 -6.98 -9.17 -12.05
N LEU A 98 -5.87 -9.79 -12.47
CA LEU A 98 -4.97 -10.51 -11.57
C LEU A 98 -4.36 -9.58 -10.52
N LEU A 99 -3.90 -8.40 -10.93
CA LEU A 99 -3.36 -7.39 -10.02
C LEU A 99 -4.42 -6.87 -9.03
N THR A 100 -5.68 -6.80 -9.44
CA THR A 100 -6.79 -6.42 -8.56
C THR A 100 -7.05 -7.49 -7.51
N LEU A 101 -7.05 -8.78 -7.87
CA LEU A 101 -7.19 -9.88 -6.91
C LEU A 101 -6.06 -9.88 -5.88
N ILE A 102 -4.81 -9.69 -6.33
CA ILE A 102 -3.65 -9.57 -5.42
C ILE A 102 -3.82 -8.37 -4.48
N THR A 103 -4.19 -7.21 -5.01
CA THR A 103 -4.36 -5.98 -4.22
C THR A 103 -5.46 -6.12 -3.17
N VAL A 104 -6.59 -6.74 -3.52
CA VAL A 104 -7.67 -7.03 -2.57
C VAL A 104 -7.18 -7.98 -1.47
N GLY A 105 -6.45 -9.04 -1.83
CA GLY A 105 -5.86 -9.96 -0.85
C GLY A 105 -4.90 -9.26 0.11
N ILE A 106 -4.04 -8.37 -0.39
CA ILE A 106 -3.14 -7.54 0.42
C ILE A 106 -3.93 -6.62 1.35
N MET A 107 -4.98 -5.96 0.87
CA MET A 107 -5.79 -5.07 1.69
C MET A 107 -6.50 -5.83 2.81
N LEU A 108 -7.02 -7.03 2.56
CA LEU A 108 -7.61 -7.87 3.59
C LEU A 108 -6.58 -8.28 4.66
N ALA A 109 -5.39 -8.72 4.23
CA ALA A 109 -4.30 -9.04 5.16
C ALA A 109 -3.86 -7.82 5.98
N ALA A 110 -3.83 -6.63 5.36
CA ALA A 110 -3.50 -5.38 6.06
C ALA A 110 -4.53 -5.00 7.12
N ILE A 111 -5.82 -5.22 6.85
CA ILE A 111 -6.89 -5.01 7.83
C ILE A 111 -6.76 -6.00 8.98
N GLU A 112 -6.52 -7.28 8.69
CA GLU A 112 -6.33 -8.33 9.71
C GLU A 112 -5.17 -8.01 10.64
N GLN A 113 -3.99 -7.74 10.08
CA GLN A 113 -2.80 -7.37 10.84
C GLN A 113 -2.98 -6.05 11.59
N GLY A 114 -3.66 -5.09 10.98
CA GLY A 114 -3.95 -3.81 11.60
C GLY A 114 -4.86 -3.92 12.84
N LEU A 115 -5.94 -4.70 12.77
CA LEU A 115 -6.90 -4.82 13.87
C LEU A 115 -6.47 -5.83 14.96
N LEU A 116 -5.90 -6.96 14.57
CA LEU A 116 -5.59 -8.08 15.46
C LEU A 116 -4.11 -8.16 15.85
N GLY A 117 -3.23 -7.49 15.09
CA GLY A 117 -1.79 -7.52 15.31
C GLY A 117 -1.29 -6.51 16.35
N HIS A 118 -0.04 -6.72 16.75
CA HIS A 118 0.74 -5.73 17.49
C HIS A 118 1.44 -4.80 16.49
N PRO A 119 1.42 -3.48 16.68
CA PRO A 119 2.10 -2.55 15.77
C PRO A 119 3.60 -2.87 15.76
N ASP A 120 4.12 -3.20 14.58
CA ASP A 120 5.55 -3.36 14.41
C ASP A 120 6.21 -1.98 14.39
N MET A 121 6.89 -1.66 15.49
CA MET A 121 7.62 -0.40 15.63
C MET A 121 9.05 -0.50 15.06
N HIS A 122 9.41 -1.64 14.48
CA HIS A 122 10.74 -1.97 13.97
C HIS A 122 11.81 -1.58 14.98
N ILE A 123 11.67 -2.09 16.21
CA ILE A 123 12.64 -1.84 17.27
C ILE A 123 13.87 -2.69 16.97
N ALA A 124 15.01 -2.03 16.77
CA ALA A 124 16.29 -2.67 16.51
C ALA A 124 17.38 -2.00 17.34
N GLY A 125 18.59 -2.57 17.35
CA GLY A 125 19.75 -2.02 18.06
C GLY A 125 20.03 -2.74 19.38
N ASN A 126 21.31 -3.06 19.59
CA ASN A 126 21.83 -3.73 20.79
C ASN A 126 21.08 -5.03 21.19
N GLY A 127 20.57 -5.79 20.21
CA GLY A 127 19.80 -7.02 20.46
C GLY A 127 18.38 -6.79 21.00
N SER A 128 17.88 -5.55 20.97
CA SER A 128 16.55 -5.20 21.47
C SER A 128 15.43 -5.67 20.55
N SER A 129 14.29 -5.99 21.15
CA SER A 129 13.02 -6.35 20.51
C SER A 129 11.85 -5.62 21.22
N ALA A 130 10.63 -5.78 20.70
CA ALA A 130 9.43 -5.14 21.25
C ALA A 130 9.16 -5.50 22.73
N SER A 131 9.53 -6.70 23.17
CA SER A 131 9.32 -7.17 24.54
C SER A 131 10.54 -6.97 25.44
N TYR A 132 11.74 -6.91 24.84
CA TYR A 132 13.02 -6.87 25.53
C TYR A 132 13.90 -5.72 25.00
N LEU A 133 14.12 -4.69 25.81
CA LEU A 133 14.91 -3.52 25.43
C LEU A 133 16.24 -3.56 26.19
N GLN A 134 17.36 -3.48 25.46
CA GLN A 134 18.70 -3.59 26.02
C GLN A 134 19.49 -2.31 25.74
N TRP A 135 20.02 -1.71 26.79
CA TRP A 135 20.96 -0.60 26.72
C TRP A 135 22.32 -1.07 27.18
N TYR A 136 23.38 -0.61 26.52
CA TYR A 136 24.76 -0.96 26.85
C TYR A 136 25.60 0.30 26.96
N GLU A 137 26.43 0.32 28.01
CA GLU A 137 27.41 1.36 28.26
C GLU A 137 28.69 0.72 28.82
N ASP A 138 29.84 1.08 28.26
CA ASP A 138 31.13 0.46 28.62
C ASP A 138 31.75 1.10 29.87
N ARG A 139 31.43 2.37 30.17
CA ARG A 139 31.93 3.08 31.35
C ARG A 139 30.86 3.94 31.99
N THR A 140 30.70 3.84 33.31
CA THR A 140 29.81 4.71 34.08
C THR A 140 30.62 5.51 35.09
N GLU A 141 30.54 6.85 35.03
CA GLU A 141 31.21 7.75 35.97
C GLU A 141 30.38 7.96 37.26
N GLY A 142 29.94 6.85 37.87
CA GLY A 142 29.32 6.82 39.20
C GLY A 142 27.78 6.86 39.24
N ILE A 143 27.11 7.64 38.39
CA ILE A 143 25.64 7.66 38.31
C ILE A 143 25.17 6.72 37.21
N LEU A 144 24.23 5.81 37.52
CA LEU A 144 23.64 4.99 36.48
C LEU A 144 22.87 5.89 35.49
N PRO A 145 23.18 5.81 34.19
CA PRO A 145 22.52 6.61 33.19
C PRO A 145 21.01 6.31 33.16
N GLN A 146 20.22 7.38 33.23
CA GLN A 146 18.77 7.27 33.19
C GLN A 146 18.29 6.95 31.77
N VAL A 147 17.47 5.91 31.69
CA VAL A 147 16.81 5.46 30.47
C VAL A 147 15.33 5.79 30.57
N TRP A 148 14.73 6.19 29.45
CA TRP A 148 13.30 6.47 29.38
C TRP A 148 12.64 5.77 28.18
N VAL A 149 11.38 5.40 28.37
CA VAL A 149 10.55 4.79 27.32
C VAL A 149 9.18 5.47 27.33
N PHE A 150 8.83 6.09 26.21
CA PHE A 150 7.51 6.65 26.00
C PHE A 150 6.61 5.60 25.33
N SER A 151 5.57 5.17 26.04
CA SER A 151 4.63 4.16 25.55
C SER A 151 3.19 4.48 25.90
N LEU A 152 2.29 4.19 24.97
CA LEU A 152 0.85 4.36 25.08
C LEU A 152 0.14 3.03 25.35
N SER A 153 -1.11 3.13 25.79
CA SER A 153 -2.00 1.96 25.91
C SER A 153 -2.35 1.41 24.54
N MET A 154 -2.36 0.08 24.38
CA MET A 154 -2.74 -0.60 23.15
C MET A 154 -4.16 -0.24 22.65
N TRP A 155 -5.05 0.20 23.54
CA TRP A 155 -6.38 0.69 23.17
C TRP A 155 -6.35 1.90 22.23
N ILE A 156 -5.37 2.80 22.38
CA ILE A 156 -5.25 3.99 21.52
C ILE A 156 -4.95 3.56 20.08
N TYR A 157 -4.05 2.59 19.92
CA TYR A 157 -3.76 1.97 18.63
C TYR A 157 -5.01 1.32 18.02
N ARG A 158 -5.74 0.51 18.80
CA ARG A 158 -6.96 -0.17 18.31
C ARG A 158 -8.05 0.81 17.86
N ILE A 159 -8.26 1.91 18.60
CA ILE A 159 -9.22 2.96 18.21
C ILE A 159 -8.76 3.63 16.91
N ALA A 160 -7.47 3.96 16.78
CA ALA A 160 -6.93 4.55 15.56
C ALA A 160 -7.11 3.62 14.35
N MET A 161 -6.84 2.32 14.52
CA MET A 161 -7.04 1.31 13.48
C MET A 161 -8.51 1.10 13.11
N LEU A 162 -9.43 1.18 14.07
CA LEU A 162 -10.88 1.12 13.80
C LEU A 162 -11.34 2.33 12.99
N LEU A 163 -10.93 3.54 13.37
CA LEU A 163 -11.22 4.76 12.62
C LEU A 163 -10.64 4.68 11.21
N TRP A 164 -9.44 4.13 11.08
CA TRP A 164 -8.81 3.91 9.79
C TRP A 164 -9.58 2.89 8.93
N ALA A 165 -9.99 1.76 9.49
CA ALA A 165 -10.75 0.74 8.77
C ALA A 165 -12.12 1.28 8.31
N LEU A 166 -12.77 2.09 9.16
CA LEU A 166 -14.02 2.77 8.81
C LEU A 166 -13.81 3.73 7.64
N TRP A 167 -12.76 4.55 7.70
CA TRP A 167 -12.39 5.44 6.59
C TRP A 167 -12.10 4.65 5.30
N LEU A 168 -11.34 3.56 5.40
CA LEU A 168 -10.97 2.72 4.26
C LEU A 168 -12.22 2.14 3.60
N SER A 169 -13.21 1.70 4.37
CA SER A 169 -14.48 1.18 3.84
C SER A 169 -15.16 2.17 2.89
N PHE A 170 -15.29 3.44 3.29
CA PHE A 170 -15.86 4.49 2.43
C PHE A 170 -14.95 4.82 1.24
N ALA A 171 -13.63 4.84 1.44
CA ALA A 171 -12.67 5.11 0.39
C ALA A 171 -12.66 4.02 -0.69
N LEU A 172 -12.73 2.75 -0.29
CA LEU A 172 -12.76 1.59 -1.18
C LEU A 172 -13.94 1.62 -2.13
N VAL A 173 -15.15 1.96 -1.67
CA VAL A 173 -16.33 2.06 -2.54
C VAL A 173 -16.10 3.10 -3.64
N ARG A 174 -15.53 4.26 -3.30
CA ARG A 174 -15.20 5.31 -4.27
C ARG A 174 -14.13 4.86 -5.26
N TRP A 175 -13.08 4.19 -4.77
CA TRP A 175 -12.00 3.69 -5.61
C TRP A 175 -12.44 2.55 -6.52
N LEU A 176 -13.33 1.67 -6.05
CA LEU A 176 -13.90 0.58 -6.85
C LEU A 176 -14.73 1.14 -8.00
N ARG A 177 -15.57 2.15 -7.74
CA ARG A 177 -16.34 2.85 -8.78
C ARG A 177 -15.41 3.48 -9.82
N TRP A 178 -14.37 4.18 -9.37
CA TRP A 178 -13.38 4.76 -10.27
C TRP A 178 -12.60 3.70 -11.06
N GLY A 179 -12.19 2.61 -10.40
CA GLY A 179 -11.49 1.51 -11.04
C GLY A 179 -12.33 0.84 -12.11
N TRP A 180 -13.64 0.69 -11.87
CA TRP A 180 -14.60 0.19 -12.84
C TRP A 180 -14.72 1.11 -14.06
N GLU A 181 -14.79 2.42 -13.85
CA GLU A 181 -14.77 3.41 -14.94
C GLU A 181 -13.48 3.33 -15.76
N CYS A 182 -12.32 3.11 -15.12
CA CYS A 182 -11.04 2.94 -15.81
C CYS A 182 -11.00 1.64 -16.62
N PHE A 183 -11.54 0.56 -16.07
CA PHE A 183 -11.56 -0.76 -16.69
C PHE A 183 -12.46 -0.82 -17.93
N ASN A 184 -13.62 -0.14 -17.86
CA ASN A 184 -14.62 -0.13 -18.92
C ASN A 184 -14.32 0.88 -20.06
N ASN A 185 -13.30 1.72 -19.92
CA ASN A 185 -12.94 2.69 -20.94
C ASN A 185 -12.45 1.96 -22.22
N ASP A 186 -13.03 2.26 -23.39
CA ASP A 186 -12.79 1.57 -24.68
C ASP A 186 -13.28 0.10 -24.78
N GLY A 187 -14.22 -0.31 -23.92
CA GLY A 187 -14.83 -1.65 -23.93
C GLY A 187 -14.07 -2.70 -23.12
N LEU A 188 -14.74 -3.83 -22.83
CA LEU A 188 -14.21 -4.85 -21.90
C LEU A 188 -13.23 -5.82 -22.58
N TRP A 189 -13.56 -6.29 -23.77
CA TRP A 189 -12.78 -7.26 -24.54
C TRP A 189 -12.82 -6.90 -26.02
N LYS A 190 -11.68 -6.98 -26.71
CA LYS A 190 -11.64 -6.81 -28.16
C LYS A 190 -11.61 -8.19 -28.81
N GLU A 191 -12.48 -8.41 -29.78
CA GLU A 191 -12.45 -9.62 -30.59
C GLU A 191 -11.32 -9.52 -31.63
N PRO A 192 -10.56 -10.60 -31.87
CA PRO A 192 -9.57 -10.60 -32.94
C PRO A 192 -10.31 -10.37 -34.25
N ASN A 193 -9.96 -9.30 -34.96
CA ASN A 193 -10.61 -8.88 -36.19
C ASN A 193 -10.70 -10.06 -37.15
N LYS A 194 -11.88 -10.67 -37.24
CA LYS A 194 -12.18 -11.73 -38.19
C LYS A 194 -12.22 -11.02 -39.52
N LYS A 195 -11.11 -11.03 -40.28
CA LYS A 195 -11.08 -10.55 -41.66
C LYS A 195 -12.33 -11.12 -42.34
N MET A 196 -13.34 -10.29 -42.56
CA MET A 196 -14.50 -10.66 -43.32
C MET A 196 -13.96 -10.95 -44.70
N ASN A 197 -13.82 -12.23 -45.00
CA ASN A 197 -13.41 -12.71 -46.30
C ASN A 197 -14.62 -12.48 -47.21
N PHE A 198 -14.77 -11.23 -47.67
CA PHE A 198 -15.67 -10.91 -48.75
C PHE A 198 -15.08 -11.62 -49.98
N LYS A 199 -15.50 -12.88 -50.18
CA LYS A 199 -15.42 -13.51 -51.50
C LYS A 199 -16.40 -12.74 -52.38
N GLU A 200 -15.95 -11.60 -52.88
CA GLU A 200 -16.63 -10.95 -54.00
C GLU A 200 -16.06 -11.47 -55.31
N SER A 201 -16.99 -11.66 -56.25
CA SER A 201 -16.81 -11.85 -57.69
C SER A 201 -16.43 -13.24 -58.19
N ALA A 202 -17.46 -13.96 -58.63
CA ALA A 202 -17.43 -14.47 -60.00
C ALA A 202 -18.73 -14.00 -60.70
N PRO A 203 -18.69 -13.06 -61.65
CA PRO A 203 -19.75 -12.94 -62.63
C PRO A 203 -19.46 -13.98 -63.71
N VAL A 204 -20.30 -15.00 -63.84
CA VAL A 204 -20.34 -15.77 -65.09
C VAL A 204 -21.57 -15.33 -65.87
N LYS A 205 -21.24 -14.79 -67.04
CA LYS A 205 -22.08 -14.14 -68.03
C LYS A 205 -23.17 -15.09 -68.59
N LYS A 206 -24.21 -14.43 -69.11
CA LYS A 206 -25.30 -14.88 -70.01
C LYS A 206 -25.11 -16.23 -70.69
#